data_AF-A0A9P9DTV9-F1
#
_entry.id   AF-A0A9P9DTV9-F1
#
_cell.length_a   1.000
_cell.length_b   1.000
_cell.length_c   1.000
_cell.angle_alpha   90.00
_cell.angle_beta   90.00
_cell.angle_gamma   90.00
#
_symmetry.space_group_name_H-M   'P 1'
#
loop_
_entity.id
_entity.type
_entity.pdbx_description
1 polymer ?
#
loop_
_entity_poly.entity_id
_entity_poly.type
_entity_poly.pdbx_seq_one_letter_code
_entity_poly.pdbx_strand_id
1 'polypeptide(L)'
;MPDLSRKRTVTVKLLIKKGASIKVTAEDRWTLLHFALQNGHIEVAKLLIKKGASVIITDEDGWTPLHLALENGHIEMANLFIEEGADIAVIDKDGWTPLQSASRNRHIEVVKLLIEKGASVTVAAKNGRKSLHSASQNGRIEVVKLLLTTLCVETSKADYHSPLLADGRIDPSITDWYHSTSLFAAVRNGHSEVVELLLAAGGITIEGQDGFGRSLFWWARRTGNLRVLQLLVQHAERAGSPIPDDPAPVNATSIPFNHETDWCDACTLSIWEGCGYSCRVCGSGDFDLCVECFDGGIRCRDNSHVLVPR
;
A
#
# COMPACT_ATOMS: atom_id res chain seq x y z
N MET A 1 -5.57 -30.86 -2.63
CA MET A 1 -4.45 -30.20 -1.91
C MET A 1 -4.31 -30.46 -0.38
N PRO A 2 -5.22 -31.15 0.36
CA PRO A 2 -5.03 -31.36 1.83
C PRO A 2 -3.80 -32.18 2.26
N ASP A 3 -3.28 -33.04 1.37
CA ASP A 3 -2.19 -33.96 1.71
C ASP A 3 -0.84 -33.25 1.90
N LEU A 4 -0.58 -32.18 1.13
CA LEU A 4 0.68 -31.43 1.23
C LEU A 4 0.76 -30.57 2.51
N SER A 5 -0.34 -29.91 2.91
CA SER A 5 -0.37 -29.15 4.15
C SER A 5 -0.21 -30.07 5.37
N ARG A 6 -0.88 -31.22 5.36
CA ARG A 6 -0.75 -32.25 6.40
C ARG A 6 0.70 -32.76 6.51
N LYS A 7 1.36 -33.04 5.38
CA LYS A 7 2.77 -33.47 5.33
C LYS A 7 3.72 -32.41 5.90
N ARG A 8 3.52 -31.12 5.55
CA ARG A 8 4.32 -29.99 6.09
C ARG A 8 4.16 -29.87 7.61
N THR A 9 2.93 -29.89 8.11
CA THR A 9 2.65 -29.82 9.55
C THR A 9 3.22 -31.02 10.31
N VAL A 10 3.14 -32.24 9.78
CA VAL A 10 3.75 -33.44 10.39
C VAL A 10 5.27 -33.32 10.45
N THR A 11 5.90 -32.82 9.38
CA THR A 11 7.35 -32.62 9.32
C THR A 11 7.82 -31.59 10.35
N VAL A 12 7.15 -30.42 10.43
CA VAL A 12 7.47 -29.39 11.43
C VAL A 12 7.29 -29.92 12.85
N LYS A 13 6.20 -30.66 13.13
CA LYS A 13 5.99 -31.33 14.44
C LYS A 13 7.15 -32.26 14.79
N LEU A 14 7.62 -33.07 13.84
CA LEU A 14 8.72 -33.99 14.06
C LEU A 14 10.03 -33.25 14.34
N LEU A 15 10.33 -32.20 13.59
CA LEU A 15 11.54 -31.38 13.78
C LEU A 15 11.57 -30.71 15.16
N ILE A 16 10.46 -30.10 15.58
CA ILE A 16 10.33 -29.50 16.91
C ILE A 16 10.49 -30.57 18.00
N LYS A 17 9.89 -31.76 17.83
CA LYS A 17 10.06 -32.88 18.77
C LYS A 17 11.52 -33.35 18.87
N LYS A 18 12.27 -33.27 17.78
CA LYS A 18 13.71 -33.59 17.74
C LYS A 18 14.61 -32.45 18.26
N GLY A 19 14.05 -31.37 18.80
CA GLY A 19 14.81 -30.29 19.43
C GLY A 19 15.16 -29.13 18.50
N ALA A 20 14.56 -29.04 17.31
CA ALA A 20 14.73 -27.86 16.46
C ALA A 20 14.24 -26.61 17.19
N SER A 21 15.09 -25.58 17.26
CA SER A 21 14.75 -24.31 17.89
C SER A 21 13.76 -23.52 17.02
N ILE A 22 12.70 -23.01 17.65
CA ILE A 22 11.70 -22.15 17.00
C ILE A 22 12.11 -20.68 16.97
N LYS A 23 13.18 -20.31 17.69
CA LYS A 23 13.66 -18.93 17.83
C LYS A 23 14.77 -18.57 16.84
N VAL A 24 15.13 -19.49 15.95
CA VAL A 24 16.14 -19.23 14.92
C VAL A 24 15.60 -18.22 13.93
N THR A 25 16.44 -17.26 13.59
CA THR A 25 16.21 -16.28 12.53
C THR A 25 17.15 -16.56 11.36
N ALA A 26 16.70 -16.32 10.14
CA ALA A 26 17.56 -16.20 8.96
C ALA A 26 18.37 -14.89 9.00
N GLU A 27 19.16 -14.64 7.95
CA GLU A 27 20.01 -13.44 7.83
C GLU A 27 19.17 -12.16 7.98
N ASP A 28 18.00 -12.07 7.32
CA ASP A 28 17.11 -10.90 7.39
C ASP A 28 16.19 -10.86 8.64
N ARG A 29 16.61 -11.49 9.74
CA ARG A 29 15.80 -11.70 10.95
C ARG A 29 14.49 -12.48 10.75
N TRP A 30 14.29 -13.10 9.59
CA TRP A 30 13.11 -13.91 9.29
C TRP A 30 13.00 -15.15 10.19
N THR A 31 11.87 -15.28 10.88
CA THR A 31 11.57 -16.46 11.72
C THR A 31 10.77 -17.52 10.95
N LEU A 32 10.69 -18.73 11.50
CA LEU A 32 9.79 -19.77 10.98
C LEU A 32 8.34 -19.31 10.85
N LEU A 33 7.89 -18.40 11.73
CA LEU A 33 6.53 -17.85 11.67
C LEU A 33 6.35 -16.94 10.45
N HIS A 34 7.35 -16.11 10.10
CA HIS A 34 7.32 -15.28 8.89
C HIS A 34 7.20 -16.16 7.64
N PHE A 35 8.05 -17.19 7.50
CA PHE A 35 7.97 -18.12 6.37
C PHE A 35 6.62 -18.85 6.30
N ALA A 36 6.07 -19.27 7.43
CA ALA A 36 4.77 -19.95 7.46
C ALA A 36 3.63 -19.02 7.00
N LEU A 37 3.65 -17.75 7.41
CA LEU A 37 2.67 -16.75 7.00
C LEU A 37 2.81 -16.39 5.52
N GLN A 38 4.03 -16.11 5.05
CA GLN A 38 4.31 -15.77 3.65
C GLN A 38 3.82 -16.85 2.68
N ASN A 39 3.93 -18.12 3.07
CA ASN A 39 3.55 -19.26 2.24
C ASN A 39 2.12 -19.78 2.51
N GLY A 40 1.32 -19.09 3.33
CA GLY A 40 -0.05 -19.51 3.65
C GLY A 40 -0.16 -20.81 4.46
N HIS A 41 0.87 -21.21 5.19
CA HIS A 41 0.86 -22.39 6.04
C HIS A 41 0.22 -22.13 7.40
N ILE A 42 -1.07 -21.80 7.40
CA ILE A 42 -1.82 -21.38 8.60
C ILE A 42 -1.72 -22.40 9.74
N GLU A 43 -1.85 -23.69 9.45
CA GLU A 43 -1.74 -24.74 10.47
C GLU A 43 -0.32 -24.87 11.06
N VAL A 44 0.71 -24.57 10.28
CA VAL A 44 2.09 -24.51 10.77
C VAL A 44 2.27 -23.25 11.63
N ALA A 45 1.75 -22.10 11.20
CA ALA A 45 1.80 -20.85 11.97
C ALA A 45 1.13 -21.02 13.35
N LYS A 46 -0.11 -21.56 13.40
CA LYS A 46 -0.82 -21.88 14.64
C LYS A 46 -0.02 -22.82 15.55
N LEU A 47 0.63 -23.84 14.98
CA LEU A 47 1.50 -24.74 15.74
C LEU A 47 2.72 -24.02 16.33
N LEU A 48 3.37 -23.15 15.56
CA LEU A 48 4.55 -22.39 16.00
C LEU A 48 4.20 -21.46 17.16
N ILE A 49 3.07 -20.75 17.09
CA ILE A 49 2.56 -19.88 18.16
C ILE A 49 2.29 -20.71 19.42
N LYS A 50 1.59 -21.85 19.29
CA LYS A 50 1.36 -22.78 20.41
C LYS A 50 2.66 -23.30 21.05
N LYS A 51 3.77 -23.29 20.32
CA LYS A 51 5.10 -23.68 20.81
C LYS A 51 5.90 -22.51 21.37
N GLY A 52 5.36 -21.29 21.38
CA GLY A 52 5.98 -20.10 21.96
C GLY A 52 6.73 -19.23 20.95
N ALA A 53 6.39 -19.31 19.65
CA ALA A 53 6.88 -18.33 18.68
C ALA A 53 6.29 -16.95 19.02
N SER A 54 7.15 -15.92 19.02
CA SER A 54 6.72 -14.54 19.25
C SER A 54 5.83 -14.05 18.10
N VAL A 55 4.73 -13.38 18.43
CA VAL A 55 3.79 -12.79 17.46
C VAL A 55 4.10 -11.31 17.16
N ILE A 56 5.01 -10.70 17.92
CA ILE A 56 5.40 -9.28 17.80
C ILE A 56 6.84 -9.09 17.31
N ILE A 57 7.50 -10.18 16.89
CA ILE A 57 8.86 -10.10 16.35
C ILE A 57 8.84 -9.33 15.03
N THR A 58 9.88 -8.55 14.77
CA THR A 58 10.08 -7.85 13.49
C THR A 58 11.23 -8.47 12.71
N ASP A 59 11.08 -8.58 11.40
CA ASP A 59 12.21 -8.83 10.50
C ASP A 59 13.11 -7.59 10.35
N GLU A 60 14.16 -7.65 9.52
CA GLU A 60 15.02 -6.49 9.28
C GLU A 60 14.23 -5.26 8.86
N ASP A 61 13.22 -5.35 8.02
CA ASP A 61 12.45 -4.22 7.52
C ASP A 61 11.36 -3.72 8.46
N GLY A 62 11.26 -4.31 9.65
CA GLY A 62 10.27 -3.92 10.64
C GLY A 62 8.92 -4.60 10.42
N TRP A 63 8.83 -5.55 9.49
CA TRP A 63 7.62 -6.31 9.26
C TRP A 63 7.37 -7.29 10.39
N THR A 64 6.12 -7.31 10.85
CA THR A 64 5.65 -8.20 11.91
C THR A 64 4.85 -9.35 11.31
N PRO A 65 4.63 -10.44 12.06
CA PRO A 65 3.64 -11.46 11.71
C PRO A 65 2.27 -10.87 11.34
N LEU A 66 1.84 -9.78 11.98
CA LEU A 66 0.60 -9.10 11.65
C LEU A 66 0.64 -8.50 10.24
N HIS A 67 1.74 -7.81 9.84
CA HIS A 67 1.90 -7.29 8.48
C HIS A 67 1.75 -8.39 7.43
N LEU A 68 2.45 -9.51 7.58
CA LEU A 68 2.39 -10.64 6.63
C LEU A 68 1.01 -11.30 6.58
N ALA A 69 0.32 -11.43 7.71
CA ALA A 69 -1.02 -11.99 7.74
C ALA A 69 -2.02 -11.09 7.00
N LEU A 70 -1.92 -9.78 7.19
CA LEU A 70 -2.79 -8.81 6.53
C LEU A 70 -2.48 -8.69 5.05
N GLU A 71 -1.21 -8.65 4.68
CA GLU A 71 -0.78 -8.61 3.29
C GLU A 71 -1.36 -9.81 2.52
N ASN A 72 -1.24 -11.01 3.07
CA ASN A 72 -1.72 -12.24 2.43
C ASN A 72 -3.22 -12.54 2.70
N GLY A 73 -3.96 -11.65 3.36
CA GLY A 73 -5.40 -11.82 3.60
C GLY A 73 -5.78 -12.92 4.59
N HIS A 74 -4.84 -13.36 5.43
CA HIS A 74 -5.05 -14.40 6.44
C HIS A 74 -5.81 -13.85 7.66
N ILE A 75 -7.11 -13.57 7.49
CA ILE A 75 -7.95 -12.92 8.51
C ILE A 75 -7.98 -13.67 9.86
N GLU A 76 -7.97 -15.01 9.85
CA GLU A 76 -7.91 -15.80 11.09
C GLU A 76 -6.62 -15.53 11.87
N MET A 77 -5.49 -15.42 11.17
CA MET A 77 -4.20 -15.14 11.80
C MET A 77 -4.11 -13.68 12.25
N ALA A 78 -4.62 -12.74 11.45
CA ALA A 78 -4.69 -11.34 11.84
C ALA A 78 -5.50 -11.15 13.13
N ASN A 79 -6.68 -11.77 13.23
CA ASN A 79 -7.48 -11.77 14.46
C ASN A 79 -6.70 -12.35 15.65
N LEU A 80 -6.11 -13.53 15.47
CA LEU A 80 -5.32 -14.18 16.52
C LEU A 80 -4.18 -13.28 17.01
N PHE A 81 -3.45 -12.63 16.10
CA PHE A 81 -2.34 -11.74 16.47
C PHE A 81 -2.82 -10.51 17.23
N ILE A 82 -3.93 -9.90 16.81
CA ILE A 82 -4.52 -8.75 17.51
C ILE A 82 -4.99 -9.17 18.91
N GLU A 83 -5.61 -10.34 19.06
CA GLU A 83 -6.03 -10.90 20.36
C GLU A 83 -4.85 -11.21 21.28
N GLU A 84 -3.72 -11.65 20.73
CA GLU A 84 -2.47 -11.90 21.44
C GLU A 84 -1.65 -10.59 21.67
N GLY A 85 -2.23 -9.43 21.40
CA GLY A 85 -1.65 -8.12 21.73
C GLY A 85 -0.71 -7.53 20.68
N ALA A 86 -0.77 -7.98 19.42
CA ALA A 86 -0.07 -7.29 18.34
C ALA A 86 -0.59 -5.86 18.18
N ASP A 87 0.35 -4.91 18.09
CA ASP A 87 0.04 -3.50 17.89
C ASP A 87 -0.48 -3.26 16.46
N ILE A 88 -1.69 -2.75 16.33
CA ILE A 88 -2.32 -2.41 15.04
C ILE A 88 -1.78 -1.11 14.44
N ALA A 89 -1.07 -0.30 15.24
CA ALA A 89 -0.46 0.96 14.85
C ALA A 89 1.07 0.85 14.66
N VAL A 90 1.63 -0.36 14.75
CA VAL A 90 3.05 -0.62 14.45
C VAL A 90 3.40 -0.08 13.06
N ILE A 91 4.63 0.40 12.90
CA ILE A 91 5.13 0.85 11.60
C ILE A 91 6.40 0.10 11.22
N ASP A 92 6.54 -0.21 9.94
CA ASP A 92 7.77 -0.75 9.37
C ASP A 92 8.84 0.36 9.17
N LYS A 93 10.00 -0.01 8.60
CA LYS A 93 11.07 0.94 8.30
C LYS A 93 10.66 2.05 7.33
N ASP A 94 9.65 1.85 6.50
CA ASP A 94 9.13 2.86 5.57
C ASP A 94 7.98 3.68 6.18
N GLY A 95 7.65 3.41 7.44
CA GLY A 95 6.55 4.06 8.15
C GLY A 95 5.18 3.52 7.76
N TRP A 96 5.09 2.37 7.11
CA TRP A 96 3.82 1.76 6.75
C TRP A 96 3.19 1.09 7.94
N THR A 97 1.91 1.37 8.14
CA THR A 97 1.05 0.70 9.09
C THR A 97 0.47 -0.60 8.51
N PRO A 98 0.05 -1.55 9.37
CA PRO A 98 -0.73 -2.72 9.00
C PRO A 98 -1.90 -2.42 8.05
N LEU A 99 -2.61 -1.30 8.27
CA LEU A 99 -3.73 -0.88 7.43
C LEU A 99 -3.30 -0.46 6.03
N GLN A 100 -2.19 0.27 5.90
CA GLN A 100 -1.67 0.67 4.59
C GLN A 100 -1.23 -0.55 3.79
N SER A 101 -0.54 -1.52 4.42
CA SER A 101 -0.15 -2.78 3.77
C SER A 101 -1.36 -3.59 3.33
N ALA A 102 -2.38 -3.74 4.18
CA ALA A 102 -3.65 -4.39 3.83
C ALA A 102 -4.37 -3.68 2.65
N SER A 103 -4.32 -2.35 2.62
CA SER A 103 -5.01 -1.52 1.62
C SER A 103 -4.44 -1.67 0.20
N ARG A 104 -3.21 -2.17 0.05
CA ARG A 104 -2.62 -2.49 -1.26
C ARG A 104 -3.20 -3.75 -1.87
N ASN A 105 -3.88 -4.60 -1.10
CA ASN A 105 -4.29 -5.94 -1.54
C ASN A 105 -5.80 -6.05 -1.72
N ARG A 106 -6.24 -7.17 -2.29
CA ARG A 106 -7.66 -7.40 -2.63
C ARG A 106 -8.49 -7.89 -1.43
N HIS A 107 -7.85 -8.12 -0.28
CA HIS A 107 -8.47 -8.73 0.89
C HIS A 107 -9.19 -7.69 1.74
N ILE A 108 -10.36 -7.24 1.28
CA ILE A 108 -11.14 -6.21 1.99
C ILE A 108 -11.47 -6.60 3.45
N GLU A 109 -11.67 -7.87 3.73
CA GLU A 109 -12.06 -8.32 5.08
C GLU A 109 -10.99 -8.02 6.14
N VAL A 110 -9.71 -8.05 5.78
CA VAL A 110 -8.65 -7.65 6.74
C VAL A 110 -8.60 -6.13 6.94
N VAL A 111 -8.96 -5.35 5.91
CA VAL A 111 -9.08 -3.88 6.02
C VAL A 111 -10.23 -3.52 6.94
N LYS A 112 -11.41 -4.15 6.77
CA LYS A 112 -12.56 -3.97 7.66
C LYS A 112 -12.20 -4.32 9.10
N LEU A 113 -11.57 -5.47 9.32
CA LEU A 113 -11.12 -5.88 10.65
C LEU A 113 -10.26 -4.80 11.32
N LEU A 114 -9.27 -4.25 10.60
CA LEU A 114 -8.40 -3.22 11.16
C LEU A 114 -9.17 -1.94 11.50
N ILE A 115 -10.06 -1.49 10.63
CA ILE A 115 -10.92 -0.31 10.89
C ILE A 115 -11.82 -0.56 12.10
N GLU A 116 -12.44 -1.74 12.20
CA GLU A 116 -13.26 -2.15 13.35
C GLU A 116 -12.46 -2.21 14.66
N LYS A 117 -11.18 -2.60 14.59
CA LYS A 117 -10.26 -2.60 15.73
C LYS A 117 -9.65 -1.22 16.02
N GLY A 118 -10.04 -0.18 15.29
CA GLY A 118 -9.65 1.21 15.54
C GLY A 118 -8.34 1.65 14.88
N ALA A 119 -7.86 0.95 13.84
CA ALA A 119 -6.70 1.39 13.08
C ALA A 119 -6.97 2.75 12.42
N SER A 120 -6.03 3.68 12.58
CA SER A 120 -6.16 5.02 12.01
C SER A 120 -5.98 4.99 10.48
N VAL A 121 -6.95 5.53 9.76
CA VAL A 121 -6.94 5.64 8.28
C VAL A 121 -6.16 6.86 7.78
N THR A 122 -5.75 7.78 8.67
CA THR A 122 -5.14 9.07 8.32
C THR A 122 -3.62 9.10 8.53
N VAL A 123 -3.01 8.02 9.02
CA VAL A 123 -1.55 7.94 9.19
C VAL A 123 -0.85 8.00 7.83
N ALA A 124 0.21 8.81 7.74
CA ALA A 124 1.06 8.88 6.57
C ALA A 124 2.33 8.04 6.80
N ALA A 125 2.73 7.27 5.79
CA ALA A 125 4.04 6.65 5.73
C ALA A 125 5.13 7.72 5.51
N LYS A 126 6.40 7.34 5.55
CA LYS A 126 7.52 8.29 5.37
C LYS A 126 7.49 9.01 4.02
N ASN A 127 6.95 8.36 2.99
CA ASN A 127 6.72 8.95 1.67
C ASN A 127 5.44 9.80 1.57
N GLY A 128 4.76 10.08 2.68
CA GLY A 128 3.53 10.86 2.73
C GLY A 128 2.26 10.10 2.32
N ARG A 129 2.39 8.88 1.77
CA ARG A 129 1.22 8.09 1.34
C ARG A 129 0.39 7.65 2.53
N LYS A 130 -0.92 7.72 2.38
CA LYS A 130 -1.92 7.18 3.33
C LYS A 130 -2.59 5.94 2.72
N SER A 131 -3.47 5.29 3.48
CA SER A 131 -4.18 4.09 3.02
C SER A 131 -4.96 4.32 1.72
N LEU A 132 -5.53 5.51 1.52
CA LEU A 132 -6.24 5.85 0.28
C LEU A 132 -5.30 5.91 -0.93
N HIS A 133 -4.09 6.49 -0.80
CA HIS A 133 -3.10 6.49 -1.88
C HIS A 133 -2.73 5.06 -2.30
N SER A 134 -2.48 4.18 -1.32
CA SER A 134 -2.11 2.78 -1.57
C SER A 134 -3.25 2.00 -2.24
N ALA A 135 -4.49 2.16 -1.77
CA ALA A 135 -5.66 1.53 -2.36
C ALA A 135 -5.90 2.04 -3.79
N SER A 136 -5.76 3.35 -4.00
CA SER A 136 -5.95 3.97 -5.31
C SER A 136 -4.88 3.60 -6.31
N GLN A 137 -3.61 3.56 -5.87
CA GLN A 137 -2.46 3.10 -6.68
C GLN A 137 -2.63 1.66 -7.16
N ASN A 138 -3.26 0.79 -6.37
CA ASN A 138 -3.41 -0.64 -6.66
C ASN A 138 -4.79 -1.01 -7.22
N GLY A 139 -5.63 -0.03 -7.52
CA GLY A 139 -6.95 -0.24 -8.12
C GLY A 139 -7.90 -1.02 -7.20
N ARG A 140 -7.75 -0.89 -5.87
CA ARG A 140 -8.54 -1.63 -4.89
C ARG A 140 -9.89 -0.96 -4.67
N ILE A 141 -10.77 -1.11 -5.65
CA ILE A 141 -12.09 -0.44 -5.72
C ILE A 141 -12.87 -0.54 -4.41
N GLU A 142 -13.05 -1.76 -3.87
CA GLU A 142 -13.83 -1.95 -2.65
C GLU A 142 -13.16 -1.37 -1.40
N VAL A 143 -11.83 -1.33 -1.36
CA VAL A 143 -11.08 -0.66 -0.28
C VAL A 143 -11.20 0.85 -0.41
N VAL A 144 -11.09 1.41 -1.62
CA VAL A 144 -11.31 2.84 -1.87
C VAL A 144 -12.72 3.23 -1.47
N LYS A 145 -13.74 2.46 -1.88
CA LYS A 145 -15.12 2.66 -1.44
C LYS A 145 -15.20 2.64 0.08
N LEU A 146 -14.68 1.60 0.74
CA LEU A 146 -14.71 1.47 2.19
C LEU A 146 -14.05 2.68 2.89
N LEU A 147 -12.87 3.09 2.44
CA LEU A 147 -12.13 4.23 3.01
C LEU A 147 -12.87 5.56 2.78
N LEU A 148 -13.57 5.71 1.65
CA LEU A 148 -14.42 6.87 1.35
C LEU A 148 -15.79 6.80 2.05
N THR A 149 -16.36 5.62 2.32
CA THR A 149 -17.70 5.42 2.91
C THR A 149 -17.71 5.16 4.41
N THR A 150 -16.56 4.85 5.01
CA THR A 150 -16.33 5.01 6.46
C THR A 150 -16.57 6.48 6.88
N LEU A 151 -16.81 7.38 5.91
CA LEU A 151 -17.21 8.78 6.02
C LEU A 151 -18.70 9.07 5.73
N CYS A 152 -19.53 8.08 5.38
CA CYS A 152 -20.94 8.24 4.99
C CYS A 152 -21.87 7.17 5.61
N VAL A 153 -21.71 6.83 6.89
CA VAL A 153 -22.83 6.18 7.61
C VAL A 153 -23.81 7.27 7.96
N GLU A 154 -24.86 7.40 7.15
CA GLU A 154 -26.03 8.18 7.51
C GLU A 154 -26.52 7.72 8.88
N THR A 155 -26.46 8.67 9.79
CA THR A 155 -27.17 8.71 11.04
C THR A 155 -28.66 8.43 10.83
N SER A 156 -29.11 7.23 11.20
CA SER A 156 -30.51 7.02 11.59
C SER A 156 -30.56 6.48 13.03
N LYS A 157 -30.77 7.44 13.94
CA LYS A 157 -31.37 7.39 15.29
C LYS A 157 -30.92 6.33 16.32
N ALA A 158 -30.67 6.90 17.50
CA ALA A 158 -30.69 6.36 18.86
C ALA A 158 -29.37 5.74 19.36
N ASP A 159 -28.80 6.46 20.34
CA ASP A 159 -27.98 6.05 21.49
C ASP A 159 -27.18 4.74 21.39
N TYR A 160 -25.87 4.81 21.60
CA TYR A 160 -25.15 4.14 22.70
C TYR A 160 -23.67 4.55 22.65
N HIS A 161 -23.16 5.00 23.81
CA HIS A 161 -21.78 5.35 24.16
C HIS A 161 -20.65 5.06 23.14
N SER A 162 -20.17 6.17 22.53
CA SER A 162 -18.88 6.42 21.85
C SER A 162 -18.29 5.32 20.96
N PRO A 163 -18.35 5.53 19.63
CA PRO A 163 -17.29 5.05 18.76
C PRO A 163 -16.82 6.08 17.71
N LEU A 164 -15.52 5.97 17.40
CA LEU A 164 -14.78 6.48 16.25
C LEU A 164 -14.45 7.98 16.23
N LEU A 165 -13.36 8.29 16.97
CA LEU A 165 -12.35 9.32 16.72
C LEU A 165 -12.80 10.53 15.90
N ALA A 166 -13.05 11.62 16.62
CA ALA A 166 -13.34 12.94 16.09
C ALA A 166 -12.37 13.34 14.96
N ASP A 167 -12.98 13.64 13.80
CA ASP A 167 -12.39 14.12 12.54
C ASP A 167 -11.56 13.16 11.67
N GLY A 168 -11.89 11.85 11.70
CA GLY A 168 -11.39 10.82 10.77
C GLY A 168 -11.73 10.98 9.27
N ARG A 169 -11.99 12.19 8.77
CA ARG A 169 -12.21 12.45 7.34
C ARG A 169 -10.91 12.26 6.57
N ILE A 170 -10.88 11.29 5.66
CA ILE A 170 -9.82 11.22 4.67
C ILE A 170 -10.10 12.31 3.64
N ASP A 171 -9.31 13.37 3.67
CA ASP A 171 -9.29 14.35 2.60
C ASP A 171 -8.54 13.77 1.40
N PRO A 172 -9.23 13.46 0.28
CA PRO A 172 -8.60 12.85 -0.89
C PRO A 172 -7.70 13.84 -1.67
N SER A 173 -7.74 15.13 -1.32
CA SER A 173 -6.83 16.16 -1.85
C SER A 173 -5.45 16.14 -1.20
N ILE A 174 -5.29 15.42 -0.08
CA ILE A 174 -3.99 15.30 0.58
C ILE A 174 -3.00 14.60 -0.36
N THR A 175 -1.81 15.18 -0.43
CA THR A 175 -0.76 14.75 -1.32
C THR A 175 0.27 13.88 -0.61
N ASP A 176 0.87 12.96 -1.36
CA ASP A 176 2.09 12.27 -0.94
C ASP A 176 3.31 13.19 -1.12
N TRP A 177 4.52 12.67 -0.88
CA TRP A 177 5.77 13.42 -1.05
C TRP A 177 5.92 14.00 -2.47
N TYR A 178 5.39 13.35 -3.50
CA TYR A 178 5.46 13.85 -4.87
C TYR A 178 4.35 14.85 -5.20
N HIS A 179 3.77 15.49 -4.18
CA HIS A 179 2.58 16.32 -4.30
C HIS A 179 1.44 15.63 -5.08
N SER A 180 1.40 14.28 -5.06
CA SER A 180 0.42 13.50 -5.80
C SER A 180 -0.75 13.11 -4.89
N THR A 181 -1.96 13.46 -5.30
CA THR A 181 -3.18 13.03 -4.61
C THR A 181 -3.47 11.55 -4.86
N SER A 182 -4.47 11.00 -4.16
CA SER A 182 -4.96 9.66 -4.45
C SER A 182 -5.52 9.54 -5.88
N LEU A 183 -6.04 10.63 -6.45
CA LEU A 183 -6.48 10.70 -7.84
C LEU A 183 -5.29 10.59 -8.81
N PHE A 184 -4.17 11.28 -8.53
CA PHE A 184 -2.94 11.10 -9.31
C PHE A 184 -2.47 9.64 -9.30
N ALA A 185 -2.48 8.98 -8.14
CA ALA A 185 -2.09 7.59 -8.03
C ALA A 185 -2.98 6.66 -8.87
N ALA A 186 -4.31 6.86 -8.86
CA ALA A 186 -5.26 6.10 -9.65
C ALA A 186 -5.12 6.35 -11.16
N VAL A 187 -4.97 7.62 -11.56
CA VAL A 187 -4.79 8.03 -12.96
C VAL A 187 -3.49 7.48 -13.52
N ARG A 188 -2.37 7.63 -12.81
CA ARG A 188 -1.04 7.15 -13.20
C ARG A 188 -1.00 5.64 -13.46
N ASN A 189 -1.80 4.87 -12.73
CA ASN A 189 -1.88 3.41 -12.86
C ASN A 189 -3.08 2.95 -13.71
N GLY A 190 -3.80 3.87 -14.35
CA GLY A 190 -4.88 3.54 -15.28
C GLY A 190 -6.11 2.90 -14.62
N HIS A 191 -6.38 3.16 -13.34
CA HIS A 191 -7.48 2.55 -12.60
C HIS A 191 -8.79 3.34 -12.75
N SER A 192 -9.45 3.19 -13.91
CA SER A 192 -10.63 3.99 -14.28
C SER A 192 -11.78 3.97 -13.26
N GLU A 193 -12.08 2.81 -12.66
CA GLU A 193 -13.16 2.72 -11.66
C GLU A 193 -12.82 3.49 -10.38
N VAL A 194 -11.56 3.45 -9.95
CA VAL A 194 -11.09 4.25 -8.80
C VAL A 194 -11.12 5.74 -9.14
N VAL A 195 -10.71 6.12 -10.36
CA VAL A 195 -10.79 7.51 -10.84
C VAL A 195 -12.24 8.00 -10.78
N GLU A 196 -13.20 7.22 -11.27
CA GLU A 196 -14.61 7.54 -11.23
C GLU A 196 -15.13 7.74 -9.79
N LEU A 197 -14.76 6.84 -8.86
CA LEU A 197 -15.10 6.97 -7.45
C LEU A 197 -14.52 8.24 -6.80
N LEU A 198 -13.25 8.53 -7.04
CA LEU A 198 -12.58 9.70 -6.46
C LEU A 198 -13.13 11.02 -7.01
N LEU A 199 -13.43 11.08 -8.31
CA LEU A 199 -14.10 12.24 -8.91
C LEU A 199 -15.52 12.43 -8.38
N ALA A 200 -16.24 11.33 -8.10
CA ALA A 200 -17.58 11.37 -7.53
C ALA A 200 -17.60 11.76 -6.04
N ALA A 201 -16.56 11.42 -5.28
CA ALA A 201 -16.44 11.79 -3.87
C ALA A 201 -16.29 13.31 -3.65
N GLY A 202 -15.86 14.05 -4.67
CA GLY A 202 -15.66 15.50 -4.62
C GLY A 202 -14.43 15.91 -3.78
N GLY A 203 -14.18 17.21 -3.69
CA GLY A 203 -13.06 17.76 -2.92
C GLY A 203 -11.67 17.63 -3.56
N ILE A 204 -11.57 17.06 -4.78
CA ILE A 204 -10.32 16.92 -5.52
C ILE A 204 -10.34 17.83 -6.75
N THR A 205 -9.33 18.68 -6.90
CA THR A 205 -9.15 19.52 -8.09
C THR A 205 -8.39 18.75 -9.18
N ILE A 206 -8.83 18.86 -10.43
CA ILE A 206 -8.13 18.26 -11.58
C ILE A 206 -7.13 19.19 -12.26
N GLU A 207 -7.11 20.47 -11.89
CA GLU A 207 -6.28 21.53 -12.48
C GLU A 207 -4.85 21.57 -11.90
N GLY A 208 -4.61 20.82 -10.81
CA GLY A 208 -3.31 20.75 -10.16
C GLY A 208 -2.28 19.97 -10.96
N GLN A 209 -1.02 20.30 -10.70
CA GLN A 209 0.12 19.50 -11.11
C GLN A 209 0.66 18.74 -9.90
N ASP A 210 1.25 17.58 -10.15
CA ASP A 210 2.07 16.93 -9.14
C ASP A 210 3.38 17.70 -8.90
N GLY A 211 4.22 17.17 -8.02
CA GLY A 211 5.52 17.76 -7.66
C GLY A 211 6.51 17.81 -8.83
N PHE A 212 6.14 17.25 -9.97
CA PHE A 212 6.93 17.23 -11.20
C PHE A 212 6.39 18.20 -12.26
N GLY A 213 5.36 18.98 -11.94
CA GLY A 213 4.71 19.89 -12.89
C GLY A 213 3.84 19.16 -13.92
N ARG A 214 3.47 17.90 -13.68
CA ARG A 214 2.66 17.10 -14.62
C ARG A 214 1.20 17.15 -14.19
N SER A 215 0.32 17.41 -15.16
CA SER A 215 -1.12 17.37 -14.92
C SER A 215 -1.65 15.92 -14.84
N LEU A 216 -2.86 15.74 -14.32
CA LEU A 216 -3.58 14.47 -14.44
C LEU A 216 -3.79 14.05 -15.91
N PHE A 217 -3.99 15.01 -16.81
CA PHE A 217 -4.17 14.72 -18.24
C PHE A 217 -2.90 14.18 -18.88
N TRP A 218 -1.73 14.70 -18.49
CA TRP A 218 -0.45 14.15 -18.91
C TRP A 218 -0.32 12.68 -18.52
N TRP A 219 -0.60 12.35 -17.24
CA TRP A 219 -0.57 10.97 -16.76
C TRP A 219 -1.61 10.08 -17.44
N ALA A 220 -2.84 10.58 -17.60
CA ALA A 220 -3.92 9.83 -18.25
C ALA A 220 -3.55 9.46 -19.70
N ARG A 221 -2.99 10.41 -20.46
CA ARG A 221 -2.50 10.18 -21.84
C ARG A 221 -1.37 9.13 -21.85
N ARG A 222 -0.44 9.20 -20.89
CA ARG A 222 0.68 8.24 -20.78
C ARG A 222 0.23 6.80 -20.51
N THR A 223 -0.84 6.60 -19.74
CA THR A 223 -1.29 5.23 -19.38
C THR A 223 -1.85 4.44 -20.58
N GLY A 224 -2.29 5.12 -21.63
CA GLY A 224 -3.02 4.50 -22.74
C GLY A 224 -4.44 4.04 -22.37
N ASN A 225 -4.88 4.22 -21.12
CA ASN A 225 -6.26 3.91 -20.72
C ASN A 225 -7.19 5.06 -21.12
N LEU A 226 -7.82 4.94 -22.30
CA LEU A 226 -8.75 5.93 -22.84
C LEU A 226 -9.92 6.23 -21.90
N ARG A 227 -10.38 5.27 -21.08
CA ARG A 227 -11.47 5.49 -20.13
C ARG A 227 -11.07 6.49 -19.05
N VAL A 228 -9.84 6.43 -18.56
CA VAL A 228 -9.33 7.41 -17.58
C VAL A 228 -9.31 8.81 -18.19
N LEU A 229 -8.78 8.95 -19.41
CA LEU A 229 -8.76 10.24 -20.11
C LEU A 229 -10.18 10.79 -20.32
N GLN A 230 -11.11 9.95 -20.77
CA GLN A 230 -12.51 10.33 -20.95
C GLN A 230 -13.17 10.80 -19.66
N LEU A 231 -12.93 10.13 -18.53
CA LEU A 231 -13.46 10.54 -17.23
C LEU A 231 -12.96 11.93 -16.82
N LEU A 232 -11.67 12.21 -17.01
CA LEU A 232 -11.10 13.52 -16.70
C LEU A 232 -11.63 14.62 -17.63
N VAL A 233 -11.73 14.36 -18.94
CA VAL A 233 -12.31 15.31 -19.91
C VAL A 233 -13.75 15.63 -19.55
N GLN A 234 -14.59 14.62 -19.30
CA GLN A 234 -15.99 14.81 -18.94
C GLN A 234 -16.14 15.60 -17.63
N HIS A 235 -15.27 15.34 -16.64
CA HIS A 235 -15.28 16.10 -15.39
C HIS A 235 -14.87 17.55 -15.62
N ALA A 236 -13.83 17.81 -16.42
CA ALA A 236 -13.37 19.15 -16.77
C ALA A 236 -14.44 19.95 -17.50
N GLU A 237 -15.07 19.36 -18.52
CA GLU A 237 -16.16 19.99 -19.29
C GLU A 237 -17.34 20.36 -18.39
N ARG A 238 -17.71 19.49 -17.44
CA ARG A 238 -18.79 19.77 -16.47
C ARG A 238 -18.42 20.87 -15.47
N ALA A 239 -17.16 20.91 -15.04
CA ALA A 239 -16.66 21.90 -14.09
C ALA A 239 -16.30 23.24 -14.75
N GLY A 240 -16.21 23.30 -16.09
CA GLY A 240 -15.68 24.46 -16.82
C GLY A 240 -14.16 24.64 -16.68
N SER A 241 -13.45 23.58 -16.28
CA SER A 241 -11.99 23.59 -16.09
C SER A 241 -11.26 23.48 -17.44
N PRO A 242 -10.15 24.21 -17.63
CA PRO A 242 -9.34 24.09 -18.84
C PRO A 242 -8.69 22.70 -18.94
N ILE A 243 -8.64 22.15 -20.15
CA ILE A 243 -7.91 20.91 -20.46
C ILE A 243 -6.50 21.29 -20.93
N PRO A 244 -5.44 20.90 -20.21
CA PRO A 244 -4.07 21.22 -20.61
C PRO A 244 -3.66 20.54 -21.93
N ASP A 245 -2.97 21.31 -22.78
CA ASP A 245 -2.32 20.85 -24.00
C ASP A 245 -0.90 20.34 -23.70
N ASP A 246 -0.82 19.27 -22.92
CA ASP A 246 0.48 18.71 -22.51
C ASP A 246 1.07 17.83 -23.62
N PRO A 247 2.39 17.90 -23.89
CA PRO A 247 3.05 17.02 -24.85
C PRO A 247 2.98 15.57 -24.35
N ALA A 248 2.14 14.76 -24.99
CA ALA A 248 1.95 13.35 -24.62
C ALA A 248 3.19 12.51 -24.95
N PRO A 249 3.60 11.56 -24.10
CA PRO A 249 4.54 10.51 -24.48
C PRO A 249 3.94 9.62 -25.57
N VAL A 250 4.68 9.40 -26.66
CA VAL A 250 4.20 8.79 -27.91
C VAL A 250 3.94 7.28 -27.78
N ASN A 251 4.46 6.63 -26.73
CA ASN A 251 4.35 5.19 -26.51
C ASN A 251 3.82 4.88 -25.10
N ALA A 252 2.54 4.55 -24.99
CA ALA A 252 1.92 4.11 -23.74
C ALA A 252 2.18 2.61 -23.50
N THR A 253 2.51 2.23 -22.27
CA THR A 253 2.52 0.83 -21.83
C THR A 253 1.68 0.75 -20.57
N SER A 254 0.67 -0.13 -20.56
CA SER A 254 -0.04 -0.47 -19.32
C SER A 254 1.02 -0.94 -18.31
N ILE A 255 0.99 -0.42 -17.09
CA ILE A 255 1.97 -0.76 -16.07
C ILE A 255 1.35 -1.85 -15.16
N PRO A 256 1.67 -3.15 -15.37
CA PRO A 256 1.12 -4.22 -14.53
C PRO A 256 1.87 -4.28 -13.20
N PHE A 257 1.21 -3.96 -12.08
CA PHE A 257 1.79 -4.09 -10.75
C PHE A 257 2.26 -5.54 -10.46
N ASN A 258 3.56 -5.71 -10.20
CA ASN A 258 4.21 -6.98 -9.84
C ASN A 258 5.10 -6.78 -8.61
N HIS A 259 4.87 -7.55 -7.55
CA HIS A 259 5.63 -7.45 -6.30
C HIS A 259 7.09 -7.95 -6.43
N GLU A 260 7.45 -8.62 -7.52
CA GLU A 260 8.78 -9.20 -7.74
C GLU A 260 9.75 -8.27 -8.51
N THR A 261 9.28 -7.13 -9.03
CA THR A 261 10.12 -6.16 -9.75
C THR A 261 10.34 -4.92 -8.89
N ASP A 262 11.47 -4.23 -9.04
CA ASP A 262 11.66 -2.90 -8.45
C ASP A 262 10.79 -1.86 -9.19
N TRP A 263 10.34 -0.83 -8.48
CA TRP A 263 9.38 0.16 -8.99
C TRP A 263 9.91 1.57 -8.74
N CYS A 264 9.76 2.44 -9.73
CA CYS A 264 10.01 3.85 -9.51
C CYS A 264 8.95 4.43 -8.56
N ASP A 265 9.36 4.93 -7.40
CA ASP A 265 8.44 5.51 -6.43
C ASP A 265 7.67 6.73 -6.98
N ALA A 266 8.29 7.43 -7.95
CA ALA A 266 7.74 8.62 -8.58
C ALA A 266 6.78 8.33 -9.74
N CYS A 267 7.13 7.48 -10.69
CA CYS A 267 6.28 7.19 -11.86
C CYS A 267 5.65 5.80 -11.86
N THR A 268 5.97 4.97 -10.87
CA THR A 268 5.54 3.58 -10.74
C THR A 268 5.86 2.71 -11.94
N LEU A 269 6.80 3.09 -12.81
CA LEU A 269 7.33 2.19 -13.83
C LEU A 269 8.26 1.16 -13.20
N SER A 270 8.30 -0.04 -13.77
CA SER A 270 9.31 -1.02 -13.43
C SER A 270 10.70 -0.46 -13.68
N ILE A 271 11.58 -0.65 -12.71
CA ILE A 271 12.99 -0.36 -12.80
C ILE A 271 13.70 -1.66 -13.15
N TRP A 272 14.40 -1.64 -14.28
CA TRP A 272 15.27 -2.75 -14.67
C TRP A 272 16.52 -2.75 -13.78
N GLU A 273 17.04 -3.94 -13.48
CA GLU A 273 18.24 -4.10 -12.67
C GLU A 273 19.41 -3.25 -13.22
N GLY A 274 20.04 -2.45 -12.36
CA GLY A 274 21.13 -1.52 -12.71
C GLY A 274 20.70 -0.22 -13.42
N CYS A 275 19.40 -0.03 -13.67
CA CYS A 275 18.84 1.19 -14.29
C CYS A 275 18.10 2.09 -13.28
N GLY A 276 18.16 1.74 -11.99
CA GLY A 276 17.57 2.50 -10.90
C GLY A 276 18.53 3.52 -10.32
N TYR A 277 17.98 4.53 -9.66
CA TYR A 277 18.71 5.45 -8.81
C TYR A 277 18.11 5.42 -7.40
N SER A 278 18.96 5.44 -6.38
CA SER A 278 18.52 5.49 -4.98
C SER A 278 19.37 6.49 -4.17
N CYS A 279 18.90 6.83 -2.97
CA CYS A 279 19.57 7.77 -2.07
C CYS A 279 20.28 7.05 -0.92
N ARG A 280 21.63 7.05 -0.88
CA ARG A 280 22.40 6.38 0.20
C ARG A 280 22.32 7.04 1.58
N VAL A 281 21.88 8.29 1.64
CA VAL A 281 21.87 9.10 2.90
C VAL A 281 20.49 9.16 3.52
N CYS A 282 19.46 9.00 2.70
CA CYS A 282 18.08 8.96 3.13
C CYS A 282 17.81 7.64 3.86
N GLY A 283 18.33 7.46 5.08
CA GLY A 283 18.03 6.30 5.95
C GLY A 283 16.56 6.24 6.42
N SER A 284 15.65 6.76 5.61
CA SER A 284 14.24 7.05 5.87
C SER A 284 13.33 6.51 4.76
N GLY A 285 13.84 5.64 3.89
CA GLY A 285 13.12 5.00 2.79
C GLY A 285 14.01 4.97 1.55
N ASP A 286 14.43 3.78 1.15
CA ASP A 286 15.06 3.58 -0.16
C ASP A 286 13.98 3.82 -1.20
N PHE A 287 13.91 5.04 -1.72
CA PHE A 287 13.06 5.31 -2.88
C PHE A 287 13.86 5.01 -4.13
N ASP A 288 13.29 4.17 -4.99
CA ASP A 288 13.87 3.84 -6.26
C ASP A 288 13.32 4.78 -7.34
N LEU A 289 14.20 5.30 -8.18
CA LEU A 289 13.83 6.15 -9.31
C LEU A 289 14.30 5.52 -10.61
N CYS A 290 13.42 5.43 -11.60
CA CYS A 290 13.83 5.07 -12.95
C CYS A 290 14.63 6.22 -13.58
N VAL A 291 15.45 5.88 -14.59
CA VAL A 291 16.25 6.85 -15.35
C VAL A 291 15.42 8.03 -15.85
N GLU A 292 14.23 7.80 -16.44
CA GLU A 292 13.37 8.89 -16.91
C GLU A 292 12.96 9.87 -15.79
N CYS A 293 12.71 9.35 -14.59
CA CYS A 293 12.36 10.17 -13.44
C CYS A 293 13.57 10.94 -12.93
N PHE A 294 14.72 10.29 -12.87
CA PHE A 294 15.98 10.93 -12.48
C PHE A 294 16.38 12.05 -13.45
N ASP A 295 16.35 11.78 -14.76
CA ASP A 295 16.63 12.74 -15.83
C ASP A 295 15.58 13.85 -15.88
N GLY A 296 14.33 13.52 -15.55
CA GLY A 296 13.25 14.49 -15.32
C GLY A 296 13.46 15.40 -14.11
N GLY A 297 14.61 15.33 -13.45
CA GLY A 297 14.99 16.25 -12.37
C GLY A 297 14.54 15.79 -10.98
N ILE A 298 14.07 14.55 -10.81
CA ILE A 298 13.65 14.05 -9.49
C ILE A 298 14.88 13.87 -8.60
N ARG A 299 14.80 14.43 -7.39
CA ARG A 299 15.87 14.48 -6.38
C ARG A 299 15.30 14.14 -5.01
N CYS A 300 16.20 14.01 -4.02
CA CYS A 300 15.81 13.87 -2.62
C CYS A 300 15.07 15.13 -2.10
N ARG A 301 14.26 14.95 -1.05
CA ARG A 301 13.35 15.92 -0.42
C ARG A 301 13.96 17.29 -0.13
N ASP A 302 15.22 17.33 0.29
CA ASP A 302 15.93 18.54 0.67
C ASP A 302 17.01 18.95 -0.35
N ASN A 303 17.08 18.24 -1.49
CA ASN A 303 18.14 18.35 -2.49
C ASN A 303 19.57 18.23 -1.93
N SER A 304 19.74 17.77 -0.69
CA SER A 304 21.04 17.73 -0.02
C SER A 304 21.78 16.41 -0.27
N HIS A 305 21.05 15.39 -0.73
CA HIS A 305 21.58 14.05 -0.93
C HIS A 305 21.86 13.72 -2.39
N VAL A 306 22.96 12.99 -2.60
CA VAL A 306 23.37 12.47 -3.90
C VAL A 306 22.61 11.18 -4.19
N LEU A 307 21.88 11.16 -5.30
CA LEU A 307 21.35 9.92 -5.87
C LEU A 307 22.47 9.19 -6.59
N VAL A 308 22.55 7.89 -6.37
CA VAL A 308 23.53 7.02 -7.01
C VAL A 308 22.80 5.99 -7.88
N PRO A 309 23.43 5.52 -8.97
CA PRO A 309 22.96 4.31 -9.64
C PRO A 309 22.87 3.16 -8.64
N ARG A 310 21.80 2.38 -8.75
CA ARG A 310 21.56 1.16 -7.97
C ARG A 310 22.47 0.04 -8.46
#